data_AF-A0A2N0PVE8-F1
#
_entry.id   AF-A0A2N0PVE8-F1
#
_cell.length_a   1.000
_cell.length_b   1.000
_cell.length_c   1.000
_cell.angle_alpha   90.00
_cell.angle_beta   90.00
_cell.angle_gamma   90.00
#
_symmetry.space_group_name_H-M   'P 1'
#
loop_
_entity.id
_entity.type
_entity.pdbx_description
1 polymer ?
#
loop_
_entity_poly.entity_id
_entity_poly.type
_entity_poly.pdbx_seq_one_letter_code
_entity_poly.pdbx_strand_id
1 'polypeptide(L)'
;MAGVKGSILTNVRTGFYDYMSFMLFKETLDETKTFARIYNLKDPLYILIDEFQYIFTKPELCEVTKDFFREISNAMNIYYVAVGTFKLVDLKKSDSDKLISPFNKALFKQMPMFSIQEMGELFNLYQSNLDKNGVLFNLRTKIIEESCGHPASFMILLKLFYDFRPSLDMWTRVLQRNLERYM
;
A
#
# COMPACT_ATOMS: atom_id res chain seq x y z
N MET A 1 -10.95 -6.52 17.77
CA MET A 1 -10.98 -5.91 16.41
C MET A 1 -12.14 -6.39 15.52
N ALA A 2 -12.84 -7.49 15.82
CA ALA A 2 -13.96 -7.97 14.99
C ALA A 2 -15.18 -7.02 14.94
N GLY A 3 -15.45 -6.24 16.00
CA GLY A 3 -16.63 -5.37 16.08
C GLY A 3 -16.63 -4.21 15.07
N VAL A 4 -15.52 -3.48 14.95
CA VAL A 4 -15.44 -2.27 14.10
C VAL A 4 -15.47 -2.62 12.60
N LYS A 5 -14.86 -3.73 12.19
CA LYS A 5 -14.94 -4.22 10.81
C LYS A 5 -16.35 -4.70 10.44
N GLY A 6 -17.10 -5.23 11.39
CA GLY A 6 -18.50 -5.62 11.20
C GLY A 6 -19.40 -4.42 10.88
N SER A 7 -19.18 -3.28 11.53
CA SER A 7 -19.96 -2.05 11.28
C SER A 7 -19.92 -1.59 9.83
N ILE A 8 -18.77 -1.73 9.15
CA ILE A 8 -18.59 -1.35 7.73
C ILE A 8 -19.51 -2.18 6.81
N LEU A 9 -19.82 -3.43 7.19
CA LEU A 9 -20.69 -4.30 6.41
C LEU A 9 -22.18 -3.96 6.58
N THR A 10 -22.56 -3.32 7.70
CA THR A 10 -23.94 -2.97 8.02
C THR A 10 -24.31 -1.55 7.58
N ASN A 11 -23.43 -0.58 7.79
CA ASN A 11 -23.55 0.80 7.30
C ASN A 11 -22.15 1.32 6.97
N VAL A 12 -21.88 1.52 5.68
CA VAL A 12 -20.53 1.86 5.20
C VAL A 12 -20.04 3.17 5.81
N ARG A 13 -20.88 4.21 5.91
CA ARG A 13 -20.48 5.53 6.43
C ARG A 13 -20.18 5.48 7.92
N THR A 14 -21.11 4.95 8.72
CA THR A 14 -20.91 4.81 10.17
C THR A 14 -19.72 3.92 10.46
N GLY A 15 -19.64 2.75 9.83
CA GLY A 15 -18.52 1.83 10.02
C GLY A 15 -17.18 2.41 9.59
N PHE A 16 -17.15 3.23 8.54
CA PHE A 16 -15.94 3.95 8.14
C PHE A 16 -15.45 4.89 9.25
N TYR A 17 -16.33 5.72 9.80
CA TYR A 17 -15.96 6.64 10.88
C TYR A 17 -15.62 5.93 12.18
N ASP A 18 -16.34 4.86 12.53
CA ASP A 18 -16.00 4.00 13.66
C ASP A 18 -14.58 3.43 13.52
N TYR A 19 -14.22 2.99 12.30
CA TYR A 19 -12.89 2.46 12.00
C TYR A 19 -11.81 3.53 12.04
N MET A 20 -12.02 4.65 11.35
CA MET A 20 -11.03 5.73 11.27
C MET A 20 -10.79 6.37 12.64
N SER A 21 -11.84 6.71 13.38
CA SER A 21 -11.71 7.25 14.73
C SER A 21 -10.97 6.29 15.66
N PHE A 22 -11.29 4.98 15.59
CA PHE A 22 -10.57 3.98 16.38
C PHE A 22 -9.10 3.87 15.98
N MET A 23 -8.79 3.89 14.68
CA MET A 23 -7.41 3.81 14.21
C MET A 23 -6.58 5.02 14.65
N LEU A 24 -7.14 6.23 14.51
CA LEU A 24 -6.46 7.49 14.79
C LEU A 24 -6.41 7.83 16.30
N PHE A 25 -7.49 7.55 17.05
CA PHE A 25 -7.67 8.04 18.42
C PHE A 25 -7.91 6.94 19.46
N LYS A 26 -8.01 5.68 19.05
CA LYS A 26 -8.36 4.52 19.92
C LYS A 26 -9.74 4.63 20.57
N GLU A 27 -10.63 5.41 19.96
CA GLU A 27 -12.01 5.64 20.40
C GLU A 27 -12.96 5.56 19.21
N THR A 28 -14.16 5.02 19.40
CA THR A 28 -15.21 5.01 18.37
C THR A 28 -16.01 6.31 18.46
N LEU A 29 -15.85 7.16 17.47
CA LEU A 29 -16.50 8.46 17.36
C LEU A 29 -17.37 8.50 16.10
N ASP A 30 -18.52 9.17 16.21
CA ASP A 30 -19.28 9.55 15.03
C ASP A 30 -18.50 10.54 14.15
N GLU A 31 -19.02 10.78 12.94
CA GLU A 31 -18.42 11.66 11.95
C GLU A 31 -18.11 13.06 12.51
N THR A 32 -19.09 13.71 13.14
CA THR A 32 -18.96 15.08 13.64
C THR A 32 -17.89 15.18 14.72
N LYS A 33 -17.87 14.24 15.68
CA LYS A 33 -16.85 14.20 16.74
C LYS A 33 -15.47 13.86 16.20
N THR A 34 -15.39 13.01 15.17
CA THR A 34 -14.12 12.68 14.51
C THR A 34 -13.48 13.93 13.95
N PHE A 35 -14.23 14.73 13.17
CA PHE A 35 -13.71 15.98 12.62
C PHE A 35 -13.41 17.04 13.69
N ALA A 36 -14.29 17.20 14.68
CA ALA A 36 -14.03 18.12 15.79
C ALA A 36 -12.70 17.81 16.50
N ARG A 37 -12.36 16.53 16.66
CA ARG A 37 -11.08 16.12 17.24
C ARG A 37 -9.90 16.39 16.30
N ILE A 38 -10.05 16.08 15.02
CA ILE A 38 -9.07 16.37 13.96
C ILE A 38 -8.69 17.86 13.93
N TYR A 39 -9.69 18.75 13.92
CA TYR A 39 -9.44 20.19 13.86
C TYR A 39 -8.82 20.76 15.15
N ASN A 40 -8.93 20.05 16.27
CA ASN A 40 -8.36 20.45 17.57
C ASN A 40 -7.03 19.75 17.89
N LEU A 41 -6.42 19.05 16.93
CA LEU A 41 -5.11 18.43 17.11
C LEU A 41 -4.04 19.49 17.39
N LYS A 42 -3.37 19.36 18.54
CA LYS A 42 -2.22 20.22 18.90
C LYS A 42 -0.94 19.75 18.20
N ASP A 43 -0.78 18.44 18.07
CA ASP A 43 0.37 17.81 17.44
C ASP A 43 0.01 17.32 16.03
N PRO A 44 0.94 17.35 15.07
CA PRO A 44 0.73 16.79 13.74
C PRO A 44 0.40 15.29 13.76
N LEU A 45 -0.61 14.89 12.99
CA LEU A 45 -1.00 13.51 12.78
C LEU A 45 -0.60 13.07 11.37
N TYR A 46 0.17 11.99 11.28
CA TYR A 46 0.59 11.37 10.02
C TYR A 46 -0.21 10.08 9.78
N ILE A 47 -0.89 10.02 8.63
CA ILE A 47 -1.70 8.87 8.23
C ILE A 47 -0.99 8.15 7.08
N LEU A 48 -0.60 6.90 7.31
CA LEU A 48 -0.03 6.01 6.30
C LEU A 48 -1.10 5.01 5.88
N ILE A 49 -1.39 4.96 4.59
CA ILE A 49 -2.49 4.15 4.06
C ILE A 49 -1.92 3.23 3.01
N ASP A 50 -1.99 1.95 3.30
CA ASP A 50 -1.59 0.90 2.38
C ASP A 50 -2.80 0.39 1.59
N GLU A 51 -2.54 -0.19 0.42
CA GLU A 51 -3.56 -0.77 -0.47
C GLU A 51 -4.75 0.16 -0.77
N PHE A 52 -4.47 1.43 -1.04
CA PHE A 52 -5.47 2.49 -1.18
C PHE A 52 -6.48 2.25 -2.31
N GLN A 53 -6.17 1.39 -3.29
CA GLN A 53 -7.12 1.02 -4.34
C GLN A 53 -8.38 0.33 -3.82
N TYR A 54 -8.37 -0.21 -2.59
CA TYR A 54 -9.55 -0.86 -2.04
C TYR A 54 -10.73 0.09 -1.81
N ILE A 55 -10.52 1.40 -1.79
CA ILE A 55 -11.62 2.38 -1.74
C ILE A 55 -12.56 2.25 -2.93
N PHE A 56 -12.07 1.74 -4.07
CA PHE A 56 -12.83 1.55 -5.29
C PHE A 56 -13.66 0.26 -5.32
N THR A 57 -13.54 -0.60 -4.30
CA THR A 57 -14.30 -1.87 -4.23
C THR A 57 -15.80 -1.66 -4.07
N LYS A 58 -16.21 -0.54 -3.45
CA LYS A 58 -17.61 -0.17 -3.23
C LYS A 58 -17.80 1.33 -3.51
N PRO A 59 -18.80 1.75 -4.31
CA PRO A 59 -19.06 3.16 -4.57
C PRO A 59 -19.26 4.00 -3.30
N GLU A 60 -20.03 3.50 -2.33
CA GLU A 60 -20.26 4.18 -1.04
C GLU A 60 -18.97 4.37 -0.22
N LEU A 61 -18.06 3.39 -0.28
CA LEU A 61 -16.76 3.49 0.40
C LEU A 61 -15.89 4.57 -0.25
N CYS A 62 -15.88 4.63 -1.57
CA CYS A 62 -15.19 5.68 -2.32
C CYS A 62 -15.74 7.07 -1.94
N GLU A 63 -17.06 7.23 -1.86
CA GLU A 63 -17.70 8.50 -1.51
C GLU A 63 -17.40 8.95 -0.09
N VAL A 64 -17.57 8.08 0.92
CA VAL A 64 -17.24 8.46 2.31
C VAL A 64 -15.75 8.74 2.46
N THR A 65 -14.90 8.01 1.76
CA THR A 65 -13.46 8.25 1.76
C THR A 65 -13.14 9.62 1.16
N LYS A 66 -13.73 9.98 0.02
CA LYS A 66 -13.55 11.31 -0.58
C LYS A 66 -14.00 12.43 0.36
N ASP A 67 -15.15 12.26 1.02
CA ASP A 67 -15.64 13.24 1.98
C ASP A 67 -14.65 13.42 3.15
N PHE A 68 -14.14 12.31 3.72
CA PHE A 68 -13.11 12.35 4.75
C PHE A 68 -11.83 13.07 4.29
N PHE A 69 -11.30 12.73 3.12
CA PHE A 69 -10.09 13.38 2.61
C PHE A 69 -10.30 14.86 2.29
N ARG A 70 -11.49 15.25 1.86
CA ARG A 70 -11.83 16.65 1.64
C ARG A 70 -11.73 17.44 2.94
N GLU A 71 -12.31 16.92 4.01
CA GLU A 71 -12.28 17.56 5.34
C GLU A 71 -10.88 17.62 5.93
N ILE A 72 -10.15 16.50 5.96
CA ILE A 72 -8.80 16.52 6.55
C ILE A 72 -7.81 17.36 5.74
N SER A 73 -8.03 17.54 4.43
CA SER A 73 -7.19 18.42 3.60
C SER A 73 -7.34 19.90 3.98
N ASN A 74 -8.40 20.27 4.71
CA ASN A 74 -8.59 21.60 5.27
C ASN A 74 -8.05 21.72 6.70
N ALA A 75 -7.69 20.60 7.36
CA ALA A 75 -7.10 20.61 8.68
C ALA A 75 -5.60 20.91 8.61
N MET A 76 -5.10 21.82 9.45
CA MET A 76 -3.70 22.27 9.39
C MET A 76 -2.68 21.21 9.87
N ASN A 77 -3.08 20.30 10.76
CA ASN A 77 -2.19 19.37 11.45
C ASN A 77 -2.36 17.91 11.00
N ILE A 78 -2.81 17.67 9.77
CA ILE A 78 -2.90 16.32 9.20
C ILE A 78 -2.06 16.21 7.94
N TYR A 79 -1.25 15.16 7.88
CA TYR A 79 -0.50 14.76 6.71
C TYR A 79 -0.84 13.31 6.38
N TYR A 80 -0.94 12.98 5.09
CA TYR A 80 -1.21 11.62 4.69
C TYR A 80 -0.33 11.19 3.51
N VAL A 81 0.00 9.90 3.49
CA VAL A 81 0.61 9.21 2.35
C VAL A 81 -0.21 7.95 2.09
N ALA A 82 -0.67 7.81 0.86
CA ALA A 82 -1.41 6.65 0.41
C ALA A 82 -0.62 5.92 -0.68
N VAL A 83 -0.50 4.60 -0.53
CA VAL A 83 0.15 3.69 -1.47
C VAL A 83 -0.90 2.74 -2.00
N GLY A 84 -0.86 2.44 -3.29
CA GLY A 84 -1.78 1.48 -3.89
C GLY A 84 -1.63 1.37 -5.40
N THR A 85 -2.35 0.40 -5.97
CA THR A 85 -2.35 0.11 -7.40
C THR A 85 -3.65 0.57 -8.04
N PHE A 86 -3.65 1.76 -8.65
CA PHE A 86 -4.84 2.35 -9.28
C PHE A 86 -4.48 3.29 -10.43
N LYS A 87 -5.45 3.55 -11.32
CA LYS A 87 -5.31 4.58 -12.35
C LYS A 87 -5.61 5.95 -11.74
N LEU A 88 -4.75 6.92 -11.97
CA LEU A 88 -4.93 8.29 -11.45
C LEU A 88 -6.25 8.92 -11.89
N VAL A 89 -6.74 8.58 -13.08
CA VAL A 89 -8.04 9.07 -13.58
C VAL A 89 -9.19 8.63 -12.70
N ASP A 90 -9.10 7.46 -12.04
CA ASP A 90 -10.17 6.95 -11.19
C ASP A 90 -10.22 7.67 -9.83
N LEU A 91 -9.09 8.19 -9.32
CA LEU A 91 -9.12 9.13 -8.19
C LEU A 91 -9.61 10.53 -8.60
N LYS A 92 -9.23 11.00 -9.79
CA LYS A 92 -9.46 12.39 -10.20
C LYS A 92 -10.83 12.64 -10.79
N LYS A 93 -11.57 11.60 -11.18
CA LYS A 93 -12.97 11.72 -11.62
C LYS A 93 -13.79 12.42 -10.54
N SER A 94 -14.35 13.56 -10.91
CA SER A 94 -15.48 14.15 -10.18
C SER A 94 -16.71 13.35 -10.54
N ASP A 95 -17.44 12.84 -9.55
CA ASP A 95 -18.83 12.47 -9.78
C ASP A 95 -19.58 13.71 -10.23
N SER A 96 -20.50 13.53 -11.17
CA SER A 96 -21.12 14.56 -12.01
C SER A 96 -21.74 15.75 -11.27
N ASP A 97 -21.90 15.67 -9.93
CA ASP A 97 -22.52 16.71 -9.10
C ASP A 97 -21.57 17.38 -8.07
N LYS A 98 -20.30 16.96 -7.94
CA LYS A 98 -19.34 17.57 -6.98
C LYS A 98 -18.16 18.20 -7.74
N LEU A 99 -17.94 19.50 -7.50
CA LEU A 99 -17.07 20.34 -8.33
C LEU A 99 -15.60 19.89 -8.45
N ILE A 100 -14.98 19.23 -7.46
CA ILE A 100 -13.54 18.87 -7.51
C ILE A 100 -13.24 17.63 -6.62
N SER A 101 -12.51 16.63 -7.15
CA SER A 101 -11.98 15.50 -6.35
C SER A 101 -10.99 16.00 -5.28
N PRO A 102 -11.07 15.52 -4.02
CA PRO A 102 -10.18 15.97 -2.93
C PRO A 102 -8.70 15.67 -3.22
N PHE A 103 -8.44 14.71 -4.09
CA PHE A 103 -7.09 14.28 -4.45
C PHE A 103 -6.43 15.16 -5.52
N ASN A 104 -7.13 16.18 -6.05
CA ASN A 104 -6.56 17.05 -7.08
C ASN A 104 -5.37 17.89 -6.58
N LYS A 105 -5.27 18.12 -5.26
CA LYS A 105 -4.14 18.80 -4.63
C LYS A 105 -3.02 17.85 -4.18
N ALA A 106 -3.22 16.54 -4.29
CA ALA A 106 -2.21 15.56 -3.88
C ALA A 106 -1.05 15.50 -4.88
N LEU A 107 0.15 15.23 -4.35
CA LEU A 107 1.31 14.89 -5.16
C LEU A 107 1.25 13.40 -5.51
N PHE A 108 1.33 13.08 -6.80
CA PHE A 108 1.36 11.71 -7.28
C PHE A 108 2.77 11.36 -7.73
N LYS A 109 3.32 10.28 -7.19
CA LYS A 109 4.61 9.72 -7.62
C LYS A 109 4.40 8.25 -7.92
N GLN A 110 4.72 7.84 -9.15
CA GLN A 110 4.78 6.43 -9.48
C GLN A 110 5.97 5.80 -8.76
N MET A 111 5.76 4.65 -8.12
CA MET A 111 6.86 3.89 -7.54
C MET A 111 7.78 3.43 -8.69
N PRO A 112 9.07 3.80 -8.66
CA PRO A 112 9.99 3.41 -9.72
C PRO A 112 10.24 1.90 -9.67
N MET A 113 10.40 1.30 -10.85
CA MET A 113 11.00 -0.03 -10.96
C MET A 113 12.48 0.06 -10.62
N PHE A 114 13.04 -0.99 -10.04
CA PHE A 114 14.48 -1.14 -9.92
C PHE A 114 15.09 -1.36 -11.30
N SER A 115 16.19 -0.66 -11.53
CA SER A 115 17.12 -0.94 -12.62
C SER A 115 17.89 -2.24 -12.34
N ILE A 116 18.49 -2.80 -13.40
CA ILE A 116 19.38 -3.95 -13.30
C ILE A 116 20.55 -3.65 -12.35
N GLN A 117 21.06 -2.42 -12.37
CA GLN A 117 22.16 -1.99 -11.49
C GLN A 117 21.73 -2.00 -10.02
N GLU A 118 20.58 -1.39 -9.68
CA GLU A 118 20.05 -1.37 -8.31
C GLU A 118 19.80 -2.78 -7.79
N MET A 119 19.21 -3.67 -8.60
CA MET A 119 19.04 -5.08 -8.23
C MET A 119 20.39 -5.80 -8.03
N GLY A 120 21.39 -5.48 -8.85
CA GLY A 120 22.76 -5.97 -8.68
C GLY A 120 23.38 -5.56 -7.35
N GLU A 121 23.22 -4.29 -6.98
CA GLU A 121 23.65 -3.76 -5.68
C GLU A 121 22.92 -4.46 -4.51
N LEU A 122 21.62 -4.73 -4.66
CA LEU A 122 20.85 -5.51 -3.67
C LEU A 122 21.38 -6.94 -3.50
N PHE A 123 21.80 -7.62 -4.57
CA PHE A 123 22.45 -8.94 -4.42
C PHE A 123 23.79 -8.84 -3.69
N ASN A 124 24.55 -7.76 -3.88
CA ASN A 124 25.81 -7.55 -3.16
C ASN A 124 25.55 -7.27 -1.66
N LEU A 125 24.51 -6.50 -1.35
CA LEU A 125 24.04 -6.28 0.02
C LEU A 125 23.54 -7.58 0.67
N TYR A 126 22.78 -8.39 -0.07
CA TYR A 126 22.35 -9.70 0.39
C TYR A 126 23.54 -10.61 0.70
N GLN A 127 24.55 -10.63 -0.18
CA GLN A 127 25.73 -11.47 0.02
C GLN A 127 26.56 -11.05 1.23
N SER A 128 26.72 -9.74 1.44
CA SER A 128 27.51 -9.20 2.55
C SER A 128 26.82 -9.36 3.90
N ASN A 129 25.48 -9.25 3.95
CA ASN A 129 24.75 -9.18 5.22
C ASN A 129 24.01 -10.46 5.62
N LEU A 130 23.62 -11.31 4.65
CA LEU A 130 22.71 -12.44 4.92
C LEU A 130 23.30 -13.79 4.51
N ASP A 131 23.97 -13.87 3.37
CA ASP A 131 24.53 -15.13 2.87
C ASP A 131 25.85 -14.90 2.15
N LYS A 132 26.96 -15.26 2.80
CA LYS A 132 28.31 -15.06 2.26
C LYS A 132 28.53 -15.71 0.88
N ASN A 133 27.82 -16.81 0.59
CA ASN A 133 27.90 -17.48 -0.70
C ASN A 133 27.10 -16.74 -1.77
N GLY A 134 26.12 -15.95 -1.37
CA GLY A 134 25.27 -15.15 -2.22
C GLY A 134 24.46 -15.98 -3.21
N VAL A 135 23.99 -15.30 -4.26
CA VAL A 135 23.29 -15.93 -5.39
C VAL A 135 24.28 -16.11 -6.54
N LEU A 136 24.30 -17.28 -7.19
CA LEU A 136 25.11 -17.51 -8.40
C LEU A 136 24.72 -16.55 -9.53
N PHE A 137 25.69 -16.11 -10.33
CA PHE A 137 25.48 -15.10 -11.38
C PHE A 137 24.31 -15.43 -12.33
N ASN A 138 24.27 -16.65 -12.87
CA ASN A 138 23.20 -17.07 -13.79
C ASN A 138 21.81 -17.02 -13.14
N LEU A 139 21.73 -17.30 -11.83
CA LEU A 139 20.47 -17.26 -11.08
C LEU A 139 20.08 -15.82 -10.71
N ARG A 140 21.05 -14.93 -10.45
CA ARG A 140 20.81 -13.48 -10.32
C ARG A 140 20.16 -12.94 -11.58
N THR A 141 20.69 -13.29 -12.75
CA THR A 141 20.12 -12.89 -14.05
C THR A 141 18.67 -13.36 -14.18
N LYS A 142 18.38 -14.61 -13.81
CA LYS A 142 17.01 -15.14 -13.85
C LYS A 142 16.04 -14.41 -12.91
N ILE A 143 16.45 -14.18 -11.67
CA ILE A 143 15.65 -13.43 -10.70
C ILE A 143 15.39 -12.00 -11.18
N ILE A 144 16.38 -11.34 -11.79
CA ILE A 144 16.21 -10.00 -12.38
C ILE A 144 15.20 -10.04 -13.52
N GLU A 145 15.38 -10.95 -14.48
CA GLU A 145 14.48 -11.13 -15.64
C GLU A 145 13.03 -11.34 -15.19
N GLU A 146 12.80 -12.24 -14.24
CA GLU A 146 11.46 -12.61 -13.77
C GLU A 146 10.82 -11.56 -12.87
N SER A 147 11.62 -10.78 -12.15
CA SER A 147 11.10 -9.68 -11.33
C SER A 147 10.56 -8.54 -12.19
N CYS A 148 11.00 -8.43 -13.45
CA CYS A 148 10.74 -7.29 -14.33
C CYS A 148 11.08 -5.93 -13.70
N GLY A 149 12.01 -5.89 -12.74
CA GLY A 149 12.35 -4.70 -11.95
C GLY A 149 11.33 -4.32 -10.88
N HIS A 150 10.25 -5.08 -10.69
CA HIS A 150 9.25 -4.78 -9.66
C HIS A 150 9.80 -5.10 -8.26
N PRO A 151 9.91 -4.12 -7.34
CA PRO A 151 10.58 -4.31 -6.05
C PRO A 151 10.01 -5.45 -5.21
N ALA A 152 8.67 -5.55 -5.08
CA ALA A 152 8.06 -6.62 -4.29
C ALA A 152 8.32 -8.00 -4.91
N SER A 153 8.22 -8.09 -6.24
CA SER A 153 8.46 -9.35 -6.97
C SER A 153 9.92 -9.78 -6.81
N PHE A 154 10.86 -8.85 -6.96
CA PHE A 154 12.29 -9.10 -6.73
C PHE A 154 12.55 -9.64 -5.33
N MET A 155 11.97 -9.02 -4.29
CA MET A 155 12.13 -9.46 -2.90
C MET A 155 11.51 -10.84 -2.64
N ILE A 156 10.35 -11.13 -3.22
CA ILE A 156 9.72 -12.47 -3.14
C ILE A 156 10.61 -13.53 -3.79
N LEU A 157 11.13 -13.27 -4.99
CA LEU A 157 12.03 -14.20 -5.69
C LEU A 157 13.34 -14.41 -4.92
N LEU A 158 13.91 -13.35 -4.34
CA LEU A 158 15.10 -13.45 -3.48
C LEU A 158 14.80 -14.28 -2.21
N LYS A 159 13.61 -14.14 -1.62
CA LYS A 159 13.18 -14.94 -0.47
C LYS A 159 13.00 -16.41 -0.84
N LEU A 160 12.37 -16.70 -1.99
CA LEU A 160 12.24 -18.06 -2.52
C LEU A 160 13.62 -18.70 -2.75
N PHE A 161 14.58 -17.96 -3.31
CA PHE A 161 15.96 -18.43 -3.40
C PHE A 161 16.53 -18.75 -2.02
N TYR A 162 16.38 -17.83 -1.06
CA TYR A 162 16.92 -18.00 0.29
C TYR A 162 16.35 -19.24 1.00
N ASP A 163 15.06 -19.52 0.84
CA ASP A 163 14.41 -20.64 1.53
C ASP A 163 14.71 -22.00 0.90
N PHE A 164 14.79 -22.07 -0.43
CA PHE A 164 14.88 -23.35 -1.15
C PHE A 164 16.28 -23.67 -1.70
N ARG A 165 17.18 -22.70 -1.75
CA ARG A 165 18.55 -22.83 -2.30
C ARG A 165 18.63 -23.59 -3.63
N PRO A 166 17.78 -23.25 -4.63
CA PRO A 166 17.75 -23.99 -5.88
C PRO A 166 19.02 -23.77 -6.71
N SER A 167 19.41 -24.81 -7.44
CA SER A 167 20.27 -24.63 -8.62
C SER A 167 19.49 -23.97 -9.76
N LEU A 168 20.21 -23.54 -10.81
CA LEU A 168 19.60 -22.95 -12.00
C LEU A 168 18.51 -23.84 -12.62
N ASP A 169 18.78 -25.15 -12.75
CA ASP A 169 17.84 -26.11 -13.35
C ASP A 169 16.60 -26.39 -12.48
N MET A 170 16.70 -26.13 -11.17
CA MET A 170 15.59 -26.31 -10.24
C MET A 170 14.71 -25.07 -10.12
N TRP A 171 15.20 -23.90 -10.57
CA TRP A 171 14.58 -22.61 -10.33
C TRP A 171 13.11 -22.56 -10.79
N THR A 172 12.84 -22.91 -12.05
CA THR A 172 11.48 -22.95 -12.61
C THR A 172 10.54 -23.85 -11.79
N ARG A 173 11.02 -25.00 -11.32
CA ARG A 173 10.21 -25.92 -10.51
C ARG A 173 9.90 -25.36 -9.12
N VAL A 174 10.85 -24.64 -8.52
CA VAL A 174 10.63 -23.98 -7.22
C VAL A 174 9.58 -22.89 -7.36
N LEU A 175 9.65 -22.06 -8.40
CA LEU A 175 8.64 -21.02 -8.66
C LEU A 175 7.25 -21.62 -8.83
N GLN A 176 7.10 -22.60 -9.73
CA GLN A 176 5.81 -23.23 -10.01
C GLN A 176 5.14 -23.83 -8.77
N ARG A 177 5.93 -24.36 -7.82
CA ARG A 177 5.39 -25.03 -6.63
C ARG A 177 5.11 -24.09 -5.46
N ASN A 178 5.81 -22.95 -5.38
CA ASN A 178 5.86 -22.17 -4.16
C ASN A 178 5.44 -20.71 -4.33
N LEU A 179 5.48 -20.13 -5.54
CA LEU A 179 5.28 -18.69 -5.75
C LEU A 179 3.96 -18.19 -5.15
N GLU A 180 2.86 -18.94 -5.34
CA GLU A 180 1.53 -18.59 -4.82
C GLU A 180 1.49 -18.44 -3.29
N ARG A 181 2.37 -19.14 -2.56
CA ARG A 181 2.42 -19.04 -1.08
C ARG A 181 3.08 -17.75 -0.58
N TYR A 182 3.76 -17.03 -1.47
CA TYR A 182 4.49 -15.79 -1.17
C TYR A 182 3.81 -14.56 -1.77
N MET A 183 2.69 -14.74 -2.47
CA MET A 183 1.83 -13.68 -3.01
C MET A 183 0.58 -13.53 -2.16
#